data_AF-A0A8S8YHM5-F1
#
_entry.id   AF-A0A8S8YHM5-F1
#
_cell.length_a   1.000
_cell.length_b   1.000
_cell.length_c   1.000
_cell.angle_alpha   90.00
_cell.angle_beta   90.00
_cell.angle_gamma   90.00
#
_symmetry.space_group_name_H-M   'P 1'
#
loop_
_entity.id
_entity.type
_entity.pdbx_description
1 polymer ?
#
loop_
_entity_poly.entity_id
_entity_poly.type
_entity_poly.pdbx_seq_one_letter_code
_entity_poly.pdbx_strand_id
1 'polypeptide(L)'
;MVVPEKPNWRHVFDLTRFRERPEKVDPGSYRQRVREALMTKVRIFNDLTRDEMALKPPAEVQTMIGNPRLVELAYSQNRTYSPEELRELLQTIRRWGKEQ
;
A
#
# COMPACT_ATOMS: atom_id res chain seq x y z
N MET A 1 20.05 48.67 -24.65
CA MET A 1 20.24 47.42 -23.90
C MET A 1 18.88 47.03 -23.34
N VAL A 2 18.23 45.99 -23.86
CA VAL A 2 16.88 45.58 -23.41
C VAL A 2 17.07 44.63 -22.24
N VAL A 3 16.56 45.02 -21.06
CA VAL A 3 16.59 44.17 -19.86
C VAL A 3 15.49 43.13 -20.01
N PRO A 4 15.80 41.82 -20.08
CA PRO A 4 14.76 40.78 -20.17
C PRO A 4 13.92 40.78 -18.88
N GLU A 5 12.60 40.80 -19.02
CA GLU A 5 11.70 40.68 -17.87
C GLU A 5 11.91 39.34 -17.16
N LYS A 6 12.12 39.39 -15.85
CA LYS A 6 12.37 38.20 -15.03
C LYS A 6 11.12 37.30 -15.10
N PRO A 7 11.26 36.00 -15.42
CA PRO A 7 10.11 35.11 -15.49
C PRO A 7 9.40 35.07 -14.13
N ASN A 8 8.08 35.22 -14.17
CA ASN A 8 7.24 35.17 -12.99
C ASN A 8 7.20 33.74 -12.45
N TRP A 9 7.97 33.48 -11.40
CA TRP A 9 8.07 32.19 -10.71
C TRP A 9 6.89 31.92 -9.77
N ARG A 10 5.86 32.78 -9.79
CA ARG A 10 4.63 32.57 -9.05
C ARG A 10 3.88 31.37 -9.64
N HIS A 11 3.78 30.30 -8.86
CA HIS A 11 2.89 29.20 -9.16
C HIS A 11 1.45 29.70 -9.19
N VAL A 12 0.84 29.73 -10.39
CA VAL A 12 -0.58 30.00 -10.57
C VAL A 12 -1.28 28.65 -10.68
N PHE A 13 -2.02 28.28 -9.64
CA PHE A 13 -2.92 27.12 -9.67
C PHE A 13 -4.19 27.51 -10.43
N ASP A 14 -4.27 27.10 -11.69
CA ASP A 14 -5.44 27.30 -12.54
C ASP A 14 -6.36 26.08 -12.44
N LEU A 15 -7.47 26.23 -11.70
CA LEU A 15 -8.46 25.16 -11.51
C LEU A 15 -9.12 24.74 -12.82
N THR A 16 -9.14 25.59 -13.85
CA THR A 16 -9.75 25.28 -15.16
C THR A 16 -8.91 24.32 -15.99
N ARG A 17 -7.61 24.22 -15.68
CA ARG A 17 -6.69 23.26 -16.31
C ARG A 17 -6.71 21.89 -15.63
N PHE A 18 -7.35 21.79 -14.46
CA PHE A 18 -7.40 20.54 -13.71
C PHE A 18 -8.36 19.57 -14.41
N ARG A 19 -7.81 18.50 -14.96
CA ARG A 19 -8.57 17.37 -15.51
C ARG A 19 -8.45 16.19 -14.55
N GLU A 20 -9.45 15.31 -14.55
CA GLU A 20 -9.34 14.07 -13.79
C GLU A 20 -8.14 13.26 -14.29
N ARG A 21 -7.37 12.71 -13.34
CA ARG A 21 -6.23 11.87 -13.68
C ARG A 21 -6.74 10.63 -14.41
N PRO A 22 -6.24 10.33 -15.62
CA PRO A 22 -6.72 9.17 -16.39
C PRO A 22 -6.48 7.83 -15.66
N GLU A 23 -5.45 7.76 -14.82
CA GLU A 23 -5.08 6.57 -14.03
C GLU A 23 -5.30 6.82 -12.53
N LYS A 24 -6.52 7.20 -12.16
CA LYS A 24 -6.89 7.31 -10.76
C LYS A 24 -7.05 5.90 -10.17
N VAL A 25 -6.41 5.66 -9.03
CA VAL A 25 -6.51 4.35 -8.39
C VAL A 25 -7.93 4.16 -7.86
N ASP A 26 -8.54 3.03 -8.22
CA ASP A 26 -9.88 2.67 -7.77
C ASP A 26 -9.93 2.57 -6.23
N PRO A 27 -10.82 3.31 -5.55
CA PRO A 27 -11.04 3.18 -4.12
C PRO A 27 -11.45 1.76 -3.70
N GLY A 28 -12.20 1.03 -4.52
CA GLY A 28 -12.65 -0.33 -4.24
C GLY A 28 -11.49 -1.32 -4.09
N SER A 29 -10.44 -1.15 -4.89
CA SER A 29 -9.21 -1.94 -4.83
C SER A 29 -8.36 -1.72 -3.56
N TYR A 30 -8.71 -0.80 -2.65
CA TYR A 30 -7.86 -0.43 -1.52
C TYR A 30 -7.54 -1.62 -0.60
N ARG A 31 -8.54 -2.43 -0.24
CA ARG A 31 -8.34 -3.64 0.57
C ARG A 31 -7.36 -4.60 -0.09
N GLN A 32 -7.51 -4.84 -1.40
CA GLN A 32 -6.63 -5.73 -2.15
C GLN A 32 -5.19 -5.24 -2.12
N ARG A 33 -4.96 -3.93 -2.32
CA ARG A 33 -3.61 -3.34 -2.26
C ARG A 33 -2.97 -3.48 -0.89
N VAL A 34 -3.73 -3.29 0.20
CA VAL A 34 -3.21 -3.48 1.57
C VAL A 34 -2.83 -4.96 1.81
N ARG A 35 -3.65 -5.90 1.31
CA ARG A 35 -3.36 -7.34 1.36
C ARG A 35 -2.11 -7.70 0.56
N GLU A 36 -1.97 -7.17 -0.66
CA GLU A 36 -0.77 -7.38 -1.49
C GLU A 36 0.47 -6.78 -0.85
N ALA A 37 0.35 -5.61 -0.21
CA ALA A 37 1.44 -4.99 0.53
C ALA A 37 1.89 -5.87 1.71
N LEU A 38 0.95 -6.45 2.47
CA LEU A 38 1.27 -7.43 3.53
C LEU A 38 2.05 -8.62 2.97
N MET A 39 1.53 -9.29 1.94
CA MET A 39 2.17 -10.47 1.36
C MET A 39 3.55 -10.14 0.79
N THR A 40 3.67 -9.02 0.08
CA THR A 40 4.96 -8.54 -0.44
C THR A 40 5.95 -8.26 0.69
N LYS A 41 5.49 -7.68 1.80
CA LYS A 41 6.33 -7.39 2.95
C LYS A 41 6.81 -8.69 3.62
N VAL A 42 5.93 -9.65 3.84
CA VAL A 42 6.28 -10.99 4.38
C VAL A 42 7.30 -11.68 3.48
N ARG A 43 7.08 -11.65 2.16
CA ARG A 43 8.00 -12.20 1.18
C ARG A 43 9.41 -11.61 1.30
N ILE A 44 9.50 -10.27 1.29
CA ILE A 44 10.79 -9.56 1.35
C ILE A 44 11.48 -9.82 2.70
N PHE A 45 10.73 -9.86 3.80
CA PHE A 45 11.31 -10.08 5.12
C PHE A 45 11.90 -11.50 5.30
N ASN A 46 11.33 -12.49 4.62
CA ASN A 46 11.82 -13.87 4.64
C ASN A 46 12.75 -14.19 3.44
N ASP A 47 13.20 -13.17 2.71
CA ASP A 47 14.05 -13.31 1.50
C ASP A 47 13.53 -14.30 0.46
N LEU A 48 12.20 -14.41 0.33
CA LEU A 48 11.56 -15.34 -0.59
C LEU A 48 11.35 -14.70 -1.96
N THR A 49 11.48 -15.49 -3.02
CA THR A 49 10.96 -15.14 -4.35
C THR A 49 9.43 -15.26 -4.38
N ARG A 50 8.82 -14.79 -5.48
CA ARG A 50 7.35 -14.91 -5.65
C ARG A 50 6.92 -16.38 -5.74
N ASP A 51 7.71 -17.20 -6.42
CA ASP A 51 7.39 -18.59 -6.66
C ASP A 51 7.61 -19.43 -5.39
N GLU A 52 8.69 -19.17 -4.64
CA GLU A 52 8.92 -19.82 -3.35
C GLU A 52 7.79 -19.49 -2.36
N MET A 53 7.32 -18.24 -2.30
CA MET A 53 6.19 -17.87 -1.45
C MET A 53 4.90 -18.58 -1.87
N ALA A 54 4.69 -18.82 -3.17
CA ALA A 54 3.50 -19.52 -3.67
C ALA A 54 3.52 -21.03 -3.35
N LEU A 55 4.70 -21.62 -3.19
CA LEU A 55 4.86 -23.02 -2.79
C LEU A 55 4.67 -23.24 -1.28
N LYS A 56 4.73 -22.18 -0.47
CA LYS A 56 4.57 -22.28 0.98
C LYS A 56 3.13 -22.62 1.37
N PRO A 57 2.92 -23.57 2.29
CA PRO A 57 1.58 -23.89 2.76
C PRO A 57 0.98 -22.70 3.52
N PRO A 58 -0.34 -22.47 3.44
CA PRO A 58 -0.99 -21.34 4.11
C PRO A 58 -0.71 -21.26 5.60
N ALA A 59 -0.60 -22.40 6.29
CA ALA A 59 -0.31 -22.46 7.72
C ALA A 59 1.08 -21.86 8.05
N GLU A 60 2.09 -22.12 7.20
CA GLU A 60 3.44 -21.57 7.41
C GLU A 60 3.46 -20.06 7.10
N VAL A 61 2.71 -19.61 6.11
CA VAL A 61 2.57 -18.16 5.86
C VAL A 61 1.88 -17.46 7.02
N GLN A 62 0.90 -18.11 7.66
CA GLN A 62 0.24 -17.56 8.85
C GLN A 62 1.21 -17.42 10.03
N THR A 63 2.08 -18.42 10.26
CA THR A 63 3.10 -18.32 11.31
C THR A 63 4.15 -17.27 10.99
N MET A 64 4.55 -17.11 9.71
CA MET A 64 5.45 -16.03 9.28
C MET A 64 4.87 -14.63 9.55
N ILE A 65 3.54 -14.45 9.46
CA ILE A 65 2.89 -13.16 9.77
C ILE A 65 2.87 -12.89 11.27
N GLY A 66 2.54 -13.90 12.08
CA GLY A 66 2.52 -13.86 13.54
C GLY A 66 1.41 -13.01 14.18
N ASN A 67 0.97 -11.92 13.55
CA ASN A 67 -0.10 -11.05 14.05
C ASN A 67 -1.49 -11.55 13.60
N PRO A 68 -2.41 -11.87 14.53
CA PRO A 68 -3.72 -12.43 14.18
C PRO A 68 -4.58 -11.50 13.32
N ARG A 69 -4.48 -10.17 13.51
CA ARG A 69 -5.23 -9.19 12.70
C ARG A 69 -4.76 -9.14 11.25
N LEU A 70 -3.45 -9.33 11.04
CA LEU A 70 -2.87 -9.37 9.69
C LEU A 70 -3.14 -10.71 9.00
N VAL A 71 -3.14 -11.82 9.76
CA VAL A 71 -3.59 -13.12 9.26
C VAL A 71 -5.04 -13.05 8.80
N GLU A 72 -5.90 -12.41 9.58
CA GLU A 72 -7.30 -12.21 9.19
C GLU A 72 -7.41 -11.38 7.90
N LEU A 73 -6.66 -10.29 7.77
CA LEU A 73 -6.63 -9.50 6.53
C LEU A 73 -6.21 -10.33 5.30
N ALA A 74 -5.26 -11.27 5.47
CA ALA A 74 -4.74 -12.10 4.38
C ALA A 74 -5.75 -13.14 3.87
N TYR A 75 -6.48 -13.79 4.78
CA TYR A 75 -7.29 -14.98 4.47
C TYR A 75 -8.81 -14.76 4.59
N SER A 76 -9.27 -13.74 5.32
CA SER A 76 -10.70 -13.47 5.42
C SER A 76 -11.26 -12.99 4.08
N GLN A 77 -12.34 -13.65 3.62
CA GLN A 77 -13.10 -13.21 2.44
C GLN A 77 -14.31 -12.36 2.86
N ASN A 78 -14.98 -12.73 3.96
CA ASN A 78 -16.27 -12.16 4.34
C ASN A 78 -16.22 -10.88 5.20
N ARG A 79 -15.04 -10.46 5.68
CA ARG A 79 -14.95 -9.25 6.52
C ARG A 79 -14.86 -7.99 5.67
N THR A 80 -15.79 -7.07 5.90
CA THR A 80 -15.72 -5.70 5.37
C THR A 80 -14.86 -4.85 6.31
N TYR A 81 -13.96 -4.05 5.75
CA TYR A 81 -13.11 -3.13 6.52
C TYR A 81 -13.45 -1.69 6.19
N SER A 82 -13.44 -0.83 7.20
CA SER A 82 -13.51 0.60 6.98
C SER A 82 -12.18 1.13 6.41
N PRO A 83 -12.18 2.28 5.70
CA PRO A 83 -10.94 2.89 5.23
C PRO A 83 -9.96 3.24 6.38
N GLU A 84 -10.47 3.53 7.57
CA GLU A 84 -9.67 3.85 8.76
C GLU A 84 -8.99 2.61 9.31
N GLU A 85 -9.73 1.49 9.46
CA GLU A 85 -9.16 0.21 9.87
C GLU A 85 -8.06 -0.26 8.91
N LEU A 86 -8.27 -0.12 7.59
CA LEU A 86 -7.26 -0.47 6.59
C LEU A 86 -5.99 0.40 6.72
N ARG A 87 -6.12 1.67 7.13
CA ARG A 87 -4.96 2.54 7.39
C ARG A 87 -4.20 2.10 8.64
N GLU A 88 -4.89 1.71 9.70
CA GLU A 88 -4.26 1.18 10.92
C GLU A 88 -3.51 -0.13 10.64
N LEU A 89 -4.13 -1.03 9.87
CA LEU A 89 -3.48 -2.27 9.43
C LEU A 89 -2.24 -1.97 8.57
N LEU A 90 -2.31 -0.99 7.67
CA LEU A 90 -1.17 -0.56 6.87
C LEU A 90 -0.03 0.03 7.72
N GLN A 91 -0.35 0.82 8.76
CA GLN A 91 0.65 1.31 9.71
C GLN A 91 1.32 0.17 10.47
N THR A 92 0.53 -0.84 10.86
CA THR A 92 1.03 -2.07 11.51
C THR A 92 1.99 -2.81 10.58
N ILE A 93 1.62 -3.02 9.30
CA ILE A 93 2.48 -3.62 8.27
C ILE A 93 3.78 -2.82 8.09
N ARG A 94 3.73 -1.49 8.18
CA ARG A 94 4.91 -0.63 8.02
C ARG A 94 5.87 -0.69 9.21
N ARG A 95 5.35 -0.89 10.43
CA ARG A 95 6.14 -1.05 11.67
C ARG A 95 6.69 -2.47 11.82
N TRP A 96 6.08 -3.43 11.14
CA TRP A 96 6.49 -4.82 11.15
C TRP A 96 7.97 -4.99 10.73
N GLY A 97 8.76 -5.61 11.62
CA GLY A 97 10.20 -5.80 11.49
C GLY A 97 11.08 -4.62 11.90
N LYS A 98 10.52 -3.53 12.48
CA LYS A 98 11.30 -2.38 12.99
C LYS A 98 11.40 -2.30 14.50
N GLU A 99 10.60 -3.07 15.22
CA GLU A 99 10.60 -3.14 16.69
C GLU A 99 11.46 -4.32 17.20
N GLN A 100 12.30 -4.90 16.34
CA GLN A 100 13.33 -5.88 16.72
C GLN A 100 14.69 -5.20 16.87
#